data_AF-A0A6V8F3S3-F1
#
_entry.id   AF-A0A6V8F3S3-F1
#
_cell.length_a   1.000
_cell.length_b   1.000
_cell.length_c   1.000
_cell.angle_alpha   90.00
_cell.angle_beta   90.00
_cell.angle_gamma   90.00
#
_symmetry.space_group_name_H-M   'P 1'
#
loop_
_entity.id
_entity.type
_entity.pdbx_description
1 polymer ?
#
loop_
_entity_poly.entity_id
_entity_poly.type
_entity_poly.pdbx_seq_one_letter_code
_entity_poly.pdbx_strand_id
1 'polypeptide(L)'
;MMLRRKIIFSITVIVVCLVSILFFLSNLVLTKSIEIIEKDIITKNIERIINAFSNEQYTLDTIAGDWAQWNDTYTFVQGKNPEYIANNLMDNTFTNLNINFMIFINTSDQIIYGKAFDLQKNEETPIPPELIDHLRSGSILLEHPTLNSTISGILIFQQQAVILTSRPILTNYMDGPIQGTLLIGIYLNDEEINEISLTTQLSIQFEFIDNPQLPKDYQQAISLLSEKNPIVVRPLNTTFVVGYTALKDIYGQSGIILRTDSPRSTAILGQNAMIQFLVIIVGVIVVVSCAIVLLVDRIIISRLNRLKKQIKSIGELKDFSSRVKSSGRNDEITLLTQTINEMLLQLQQSQVKLDETHRSLQGSTDALMKKVDELQRFKKVTIEREMKMIELKKRINELAGKVKS
;
A
#
# COMPACT_ATOMS: atom_id res chain seq x y z
N MET A 1 22.05 20.66 30.23
CA MET A 1 22.45 20.08 28.93
C MET A 1 22.13 18.59 28.79
N MET A 2 22.47 17.71 29.75
CA MET A 2 22.20 16.27 29.62
C MET A 2 20.71 15.91 29.47
N LEU A 3 19.81 16.55 30.24
CA LEU A 3 18.37 16.27 30.15
C LEU A 3 17.76 16.68 28.80
N ARG A 4 18.14 17.85 28.27
CA ARG A 4 17.71 18.33 26.94
C ARG A 4 18.09 17.34 25.85
N ARG A 5 19.34 16.88 25.86
CA ARG A 5 19.82 15.89 24.88
C ARG A 5 19.06 14.56 24.98
N LYS A 6 18.78 14.08 26.20
CA LYS A 6 18.00 12.85 26.42
C LYS A 6 16.57 12.97 25.89
N ILE A 7 15.89 14.09 26.14
CA ILE A 7 14.51 14.33 25.67
C ILE A 7 14.47 14.42 24.14
N ILE A 8 15.35 15.23 23.54
CA ILE A 8 15.44 15.36 22.07
C ILE A 8 15.71 13.99 21.46
N PHE A 9 16.69 13.25 21.99
CA PHE A 9 17.00 11.90 21.51
C PHE A 9 15.80 10.95 21.62
N SER A 10 15.08 10.96 22.74
CA SER A 10 13.91 10.10 22.95
C SER A 10 12.80 10.42 21.95
N ILE A 11 12.50 11.71 21.73
CA ILE A 11 11.50 12.16 20.75
C ILE A 11 11.94 11.77 19.34
N THR A 12 13.22 11.98 18.98
CA THR A 12 13.75 11.58 17.67
C THR A 12 13.61 10.09 17.43
N VAL A 13 13.95 9.24 18.42
CA VAL A 13 13.79 7.79 18.32
C VAL A 13 12.31 7.42 18.11
N ILE A 14 11.39 8.01 18.87
CA ILE A 14 9.95 7.76 18.73
C ILE A 14 9.45 8.15 17.34
N VAL A 15 9.86 9.32 16.83
CA VAL A 15 9.49 9.79 15.50
C VAL A 15 10.02 8.87 14.41
N VAL A 16 11.29 8.46 14.50
CA VAL A 16 11.89 7.53 13.54
C VAL A 16 11.13 6.19 13.55
N CYS A 17 10.86 5.62 14.73
CA CYS A 17 10.09 4.39 14.84
C CYS A 17 8.68 4.54 14.23
N LEU A 18 7.98 5.64 14.52
CA LEU A 18 6.65 5.91 14.00
C LEU A 18 6.66 6.02 12.46
N VAL A 19 7.61 6.76 11.90
CA VAL A 19 7.75 6.92 10.45
C VAL A 19 8.09 5.59 9.78
N SER A 20 8.98 4.78 10.38
CA SER A 20 9.31 3.45 9.85
C SER A 20 8.11 2.51 9.87
N ILE A 21 7.31 2.50 10.94
CA ILE A 21 6.09 1.70 11.04
C ILE A 21 5.08 2.15 9.98
N LEU A 22 4.85 3.46 9.87
CA LEU A 22 3.92 4.01 8.87
C LEU A 22 4.34 3.65 7.45
N PHE A 23 5.63 3.78 7.12
CA PHE A 23 6.16 3.41 5.81
C PHE A 23 5.95 1.92 5.51
N PHE A 24 6.27 1.04 6.47
CA PHE A 24 6.13 -0.40 6.29
C PHE A 24 4.67 -0.84 6.12
N LEU A 25 3.78 -0.34 6.99
CA LEU A 25 2.34 -0.63 6.90
C LEU A 25 1.75 -0.10 5.60
N SER A 26 2.11 1.12 5.21
CA SER A 26 1.69 1.73 3.95
C SER A 26 2.07 0.84 2.76
N ASN A 27 3.32 0.38 2.70
CA ASN A 27 3.81 -0.41 1.56
C ASN A 27 3.10 -1.77 1.46
N LEU A 28 2.86 -2.44 2.60
CA LEU A 28 2.13 -3.70 2.66
C LEU A 28 0.68 -3.56 2.18
N VAL A 29 -0.04 -2.56 2.67
CA VAL A 29 -1.44 -2.32 2.30
C VAL A 29 -1.56 -1.91 0.83
N LEU A 30 -0.68 -1.04 0.36
CA LEU A 30 -0.73 -0.49 -0.99
C LEU A 30 -0.51 -1.55 -2.05
N THR A 31 0.54 -2.38 -1.91
CA THR A 31 0.89 -3.40 -2.91
C THR A 31 -0.28 -4.36 -3.11
N LYS A 32 -0.87 -4.85 -2.01
CA LYS A 32 -2.01 -5.76 -2.05
C LYS A 32 -3.28 -5.10 -2.61
N SER A 33 -3.52 -3.85 -2.28
CA SER A 33 -4.70 -3.11 -2.78
C SER A 33 -4.61 -2.88 -4.28
N ILE A 34 -3.43 -2.52 -4.79
CA ILE A 34 -3.18 -2.36 -6.21
C ILE A 34 -3.40 -3.69 -6.95
N GLU A 35 -2.86 -4.80 -6.46
CA GLU A 35 -3.06 -6.12 -7.09
C GLU A 35 -4.54 -6.51 -7.19
N ILE A 36 -5.33 -6.23 -6.15
CA ILE A 36 -6.78 -6.50 -6.14
C ILE A 36 -7.50 -5.63 -7.18
N ILE A 37 -7.19 -4.33 -7.23
CA ILE A 37 -7.80 -3.39 -8.18
C ILE A 37 -7.41 -3.75 -9.63
N GLU A 38 -6.13 -4.02 -9.88
CA GLU A 38 -5.64 -4.45 -11.20
C GLU A 38 -6.34 -5.74 -11.64
N LYS A 39 -6.49 -6.72 -10.73
CA LYS A 39 -7.21 -7.95 -11.02
C LYS A 39 -8.67 -7.69 -11.38
N ASP A 40 -9.38 -6.85 -10.62
CA ASP A 40 -10.78 -6.53 -10.89
C ASP A 40 -10.96 -5.82 -12.26
N ILE A 41 -10.12 -4.82 -12.54
CA ILE A 41 -10.16 -4.09 -13.82
C ILE A 41 -9.90 -5.03 -15.00
N ILE A 42 -8.84 -5.85 -14.92
CA ILE A 42 -8.51 -6.79 -16.00
C ILE A 42 -9.60 -7.84 -16.17
N THR A 43 -10.16 -8.36 -15.08
CA THR A 43 -11.25 -9.35 -15.14
C THR A 43 -12.45 -8.78 -15.88
N LYS A 44 -12.87 -7.55 -15.55
CA LYS A 44 -13.95 -6.84 -16.27
C LYS A 44 -13.62 -6.58 -17.73
N ASN A 45 -12.36 -6.26 -18.06
CA ASN A 45 -11.95 -6.08 -19.45
C ASN A 45 -12.04 -7.39 -20.24
N ILE A 46 -11.61 -8.51 -19.66
CA ILE A 46 -11.77 -9.83 -20.26
C ILE A 46 -13.25 -10.18 -20.45
N GLU A 47 -14.10 -9.92 -19.45
CA GLU A 47 -15.55 -10.11 -19.57
C GLU A 47 -16.14 -9.26 -20.71
N ARG A 48 -15.70 -8.01 -20.88
CA ARG A 48 -16.11 -7.16 -22.00
C ARG A 48 -15.71 -7.74 -23.36
N ILE A 49 -14.50 -8.31 -23.44
CA ILE A 49 -14.04 -9.00 -24.66
C ILE A 49 -14.92 -10.22 -24.93
N ILE A 50 -15.12 -11.10 -23.94
CA ILE A 50 -15.99 -12.29 -24.08
C ILE A 50 -17.41 -11.90 -24.53
N ASN A 51 -17.96 -10.83 -23.96
CA ASN A 51 -19.27 -10.31 -24.35
C ASN A 51 -19.28 -9.78 -25.79
N ALA A 52 -18.19 -9.19 -26.28
CA ALA A 52 -18.09 -8.75 -27.67
C ALA A 52 -18.09 -9.95 -28.65
N PHE A 53 -17.34 -11.02 -28.34
CA PHE A 53 -17.41 -12.28 -29.11
C PHE A 53 -18.80 -12.93 -29.06
N SER A 54 -19.45 -12.86 -27.89
CA SER A 54 -20.83 -13.37 -27.74
C SER A 54 -21.84 -12.55 -28.53
N ASN A 55 -21.61 -11.23 -28.65
CA ASN A 55 -22.41 -10.36 -29.49
C ASN A 55 -22.21 -10.68 -30.98
N GLU A 56 -20.99 -10.99 -31.41
CA GLU A 56 -20.72 -11.40 -32.79
C GLU A 56 -21.43 -12.71 -33.14
N GLN A 57 -21.41 -13.69 -32.24
CA GLN A 57 -22.19 -14.93 -32.38
C GLN A 57 -23.70 -14.66 -32.49
N TYR A 58 -24.22 -13.71 -31.70
CA TYR A 58 -25.63 -13.32 -31.76
C TYR A 58 -26.00 -12.60 -33.06
N THR A 59 -25.11 -11.75 -33.58
CA THR A 59 -25.28 -11.09 -34.89
C THR A 59 -25.36 -12.13 -36.00
N LEU A 60 -24.40 -13.08 -36.04
CA LEU A 60 -24.41 -14.16 -37.02
C LEU A 60 -25.66 -15.06 -36.90
N ASP A 61 -26.10 -15.34 -35.68
CA ASP A 61 -27.31 -16.13 -35.43
C ASP A 61 -28.59 -15.42 -35.91
N THR A 62 -28.63 -14.08 -35.79
CA THR A 62 -29.71 -13.25 -36.33
C THR A 62 -29.72 -13.31 -37.86
N ILE A 63 -28.56 -13.11 -38.50
CA ILE A 63 -28.42 -13.18 -39.96
C ILE A 63 -28.80 -14.58 -40.46
N ALA A 64 -28.24 -15.64 -39.86
CA ALA A 64 -28.57 -17.01 -40.23
C ALA A 64 -30.06 -17.31 -40.03
N GLY A 65 -30.68 -16.78 -38.98
CA GLY A 65 -32.11 -16.92 -38.71
C GLY A 65 -32.98 -16.32 -39.82
N ASP A 66 -32.67 -15.09 -40.23
CA ASP A 66 -33.42 -14.41 -41.28
C ASP A 66 -33.30 -15.16 -42.63
N TRP A 67 -32.09 -15.58 -42.99
CA TRP A 67 -31.83 -16.25 -44.28
C TRP A 67 -32.32 -17.69 -44.34
N ALA A 68 -32.22 -18.44 -43.23
CA ALA A 68 -32.64 -19.84 -43.18
C ALA A 68 -34.18 -20.01 -43.25
N GLN A 69 -34.94 -18.95 -42.92
CA GLN A 69 -36.40 -18.98 -42.85
C GLN A 69 -37.08 -18.41 -44.11
N TRP A 70 -36.36 -18.15 -45.20
CA TRP A 70 -36.99 -17.71 -46.44
C TRP A 70 -37.53 -18.89 -47.25
N ASN A 71 -38.74 -18.72 -47.79
CA ASN A 71 -39.30 -19.69 -48.75
C ASN A 71 -38.38 -19.87 -49.97
N ASP A 72 -37.67 -18.83 -50.37
CA ASP A 72 -36.72 -18.90 -51.48
C ASP A 72 -35.52 -19.78 -51.14
N THR A 73 -34.97 -19.68 -49.93
CA THR A 73 -33.93 -20.57 -49.41
C THR A 73 -34.43 -22.01 -49.29
N TYR A 74 -35.64 -22.19 -48.79
CA TYR A 74 -36.29 -23.49 -48.65
C TYR A 74 -36.49 -24.20 -49.99
N THR A 75 -36.92 -23.48 -51.02
CA THR A 75 -37.08 -24.03 -52.39
C THR A 75 -35.75 -24.21 -53.10
N PHE A 76 -34.76 -23.35 -52.83
CA PHE A 76 -33.41 -23.42 -53.37
C PHE A 76 -32.69 -24.71 -52.93
N VAL A 77 -32.70 -25.04 -51.65
CA VAL A 77 -32.00 -26.24 -51.14
C VAL A 77 -32.60 -27.55 -51.66
N GLN A 78 -33.86 -27.52 -52.13
CA GLN A 78 -34.51 -28.62 -52.84
C GLN A 78 -34.15 -28.69 -54.33
N GLY A 79 -33.34 -27.77 -54.85
CA GLY A 79 -32.98 -27.66 -56.26
C GLY A 79 -34.06 -27.03 -57.16
N LYS A 80 -35.05 -26.33 -56.59
CA LYS A 80 -36.22 -25.79 -57.33
C LYS A 80 -36.16 -24.29 -57.61
N ASN A 81 -35.05 -23.61 -57.28
CA ASN A 81 -34.86 -22.17 -57.50
C ASN A 81 -33.43 -21.87 -57.96
N PRO A 82 -33.04 -22.19 -59.22
CA PRO A 82 -31.67 -22.01 -59.69
C PRO A 82 -31.24 -20.52 -59.78
N GLU A 83 -32.20 -19.60 -59.90
CA GLU A 83 -31.93 -18.16 -59.94
C GLU A 83 -31.57 -17.57 -58.56
N TYR A 84 -31.77 -18.35 -57.48
CA TYR A 84 -31.49 -17.92 -56.11
C TYR A 84 -30.09 -17.36 -55.92
N ILE A 85 -29.08 -18.01 -56.50
CA ILE A 85 -27.67 -17.62 -56.39
C ILE A 85 -27.45 -16.24 -57.02
N ALA A 86 -27.95 -16.04 -58.24
CA ALA A 86 -27.77 -14.77 -58.96
C ALA A 86 -28.53 -13.61 -58.30
N ASN A 87 -29.68 -13.90 -57.69
CA ASN A 87 -30.54 -12.88 -57.09
C ASN A 87 -30.16 -12.52 -55.65
N ASN A 88 -29.54 -13.44 -54.90
CA ASN A 88 -29.32 -13.26 -53.46
C ASN A 88 -27.85 -13.42 -53.00
N LEU A 89 -26.98 -14.09 -53.77
CA LEU A 89 -25.61 -14.42 -53.32
C LEU A 89 -24.52 -13.66 -54.11
N MET A 90 -24.85 -12.42 -54.48
CA MET A 90 -23.90 -11.46 -55.07
C MET A 90 -22.84 -11.04 -54.05
N ASP A 91 -21.66 -10.62 -54.52
CA ASP A 91 -20.51 -10.24 -53.67
C ASP A 91 -20.86 -9.17 -52.63
N ASN A 92 -21.69 -8.20 -53.01
CA ASN A 92 -22.16 -7.14 -52.12
C ASN A 92 -22.99 -7.66 -50.92
N THR A 93 -23.54 -8.87 -51.00
CA THR A 93 -24.29 -9.47 -49.90
C THR A 93 -23.35 -9.80 -48.75
N PHE A 94 -22.17 -10.34 -49.08
CA PHE A 94 -21.15 -10.71 -48.08
C PHE A 94 -20.56 -9.48 -47.41
N THR A 95 -20.29 -8.42 -48.19
CA THR A 95 -19.79 -7.16 -47.62
C THR A 95 -20.83 -6.42 -46.79
N ASN A 96 -22.10 -6.40 -47.21
CA ASN A 96 -23.18 -5.74 -46.45
C ASN A 96 -23.51 -6.47 -45.15
N LEU A 97 -23.45 -7.80 -45.15
CA LEU A 97 -23.71 -8.62 -43.96
C LEU A 97 -22.46 -8.80 -43.08
N ASN A 98 -21.28 -8.38 -43.56
CA ASN A 98 -19.99 -8.59 -42.93
C ASN A 98 -19.72 -10.07 -42.58
N ILE A 99 -19.86 -10.96 -43.56
CA ILE A 99 -19.64 -12.40 -43.39
C ILE A 99 -18.65 -12.93 -44.42
N ASN A 100 -17.90 -13.96 -44.07
CA ASN A 100 -16.95 -14.58 -44.98
C ASN A 100 -17.51 -15.76 -45.76
N PHE A 101 -18.55 -16.45 -45.29
CA PHE A 101 -19.16 -17.51 -46.09
C PHE A 101 -20.62 -17.78 -45.75
N MET A 102 -21.30 -18.37 -46.74
CA MET A 102 -22.59 -19.03 -46.59
C MET A 102 -22.52 -20.41 -47.25
N ILE A 103 -23.00 -21.44 -46.56
CA ILE A 103 -23.04 -22.82 -47.06
C ILE A 103 -24.45 -23.38 -46.85
N PHE A 104 -25.05 -23.86 -47.92
CA PHE A 104 -26.39 -24.42 -47.97
C PHE A 104 -26.29 -25.94 -48.15
N ILE A 105 -26.85 -26.68 -47.21
CA ILE A 105 -26.73 -28.14 -47.11
C ILE A 105 -28.13 -28.72 -47.12
N ASN A 106 -28.39 -29.77 -47.90
CA ASN A 106 -29.71 -30.41 -47.94
C ASN A 106 -29.89 -31.45 -46.83
N THR A 107 -31.09 -32.05 -46.73
CA THR A 107 -31.39 -33.14 -45.77
C THR A 107 -30.58 -34.42 -45.96
N SER A 108 -29.82 -34.54 -47.04
CA SER A 108 -28.94 -35.68 -47.31
C SER A 108 -27.48 -35.37 -46.95
N ASP A 109 -27.24 -34.30 -46.19
CA ASP A 109 -25.93 -33.76 -45.81
C ASP A 109 -25.04 -33.39 -47.00
N GLN A 110 -25.64 -33.08 -48.16
CA GLN A 110 -24.90 -32.65 -49.35
C GLN A 110 -24.90 -31.13 -49.43
N ILE A 111 -23.72 -30.55 -49.61
CA ILE A 111 -23.57 -29.13 -49.91
C ILE A 111 -24.18 -28.87 -51.30
N ILE A 112 -25.31 -28.16 -51.32
CA ILE A 112 -25.98 -27.71 -52.55
C ILE A 112 -25.25 -26.53 -53.16
N TYR A 113 -24.81 -25.61 -52.31
CA TYR A 113 -24.04 -24.45 -52.71
C TYR A 113 -23.24 -23.93 -51.52
N GLY A 114 -22.06 -23.40 -51.78
CA GLY A 114 -21.27 -22.71 -50.79
C GLY A 114 -20.46 -21.62 -51.47
N LYS A 115 -20.38 -20.46 -50.83
CA LYS A 115 -19.54 -19.34 -51.28
C LYS A 115 -18.78 -18.80 -50.09
N ALA A 116 -17.48 -18.61 -50.28
CA ALA A 116 -16.62 -17.88 -49.35
C ALA A 116 -16.07 -16.61 -50.02
N PHE A 117 -15.83 -15.58 -49.22
CA PHE A 117 -15.52 -14.24 -49.68
C PHE A 117 -14.49 -13.59 -48.74
N ASP A 118 -13.42 -13.06 -49.31
CA ASP A 118 -12.41 -12.27 -48.61
C ASP A 118 -12.89 -10.82 -48.61
N LEU A 119 -13.31 -10.34 -47.43
CA LEU A 119 -13.85 -8.99 -47.24
C LEU A 119 -12.80 -7.90 -47.50
N GLN A 120 -11.50 -8.21 -47.38
CA GLN A 120 -10.41 -7.26 -47.59
C GLN A 120 -10.08 -7.06 -49.05
N LYS A 121 -9.91 -8.19 -49.75
CA LYS A 121 -9.62 -8.15 -51.18
C LYS A 121 -10.87 -7.93 -52.01
N ASN A 122 -12.04 -8.05 -51.39
CA ASN A 122 -13.35 -7.95 -52.02
C ASN A 122 -13.45 -8.94 -53.19
N GLU A 123 -13.07 -10.19 -52.93
CA GLU A 123 -13.03 -11.27 -53.92
C GLU A 123 -13.55 -12.58 -53.37
N GLU A 124 -14.11 -13.42 -54.25
CA GLU A 124 -14.53 -14.78 -53.90
C GLU A 124 -13.28 -15.66 -53.66
N THR A 125 -13.35 -16.47 -52.60
CA THR A 125 -12.30 -17.41 -52.22
C THR A 125 -12.85 -18.81 -52.07
N PRO A 126 -12.03 -19.86 -52.25
CA PRO A 126 -12.47 -21.22 -52.00
C PRO A 126 -12.81 -21.43 -50.51
N ILE A 127 -13.84 -22.22 -50.23
CA ILE A 127 -14.12 -22.70 -48.88
C ILE A 127 -12.99 -23.67 -48.47
N PRO A 128 -12.36 -23.48 -47.30
CA PRO A 128 -11.31 -24.38 -46.81
C PRO A 128 -11.80 -25.84 -46.76
N PRO A 129 -11.06 -26.79 -47.36
CA PRO A 129 -11.41 -28.22 -47.29
C PRO A 129 -11.60 -28.73 -45.85
N GLU A 130 -10.84 -28.18 -44.92
CA GLU A 130 -10.91 -28.48 -43.50
C GLU A 130 -12.27 -28.11 -42.89
N LEU A 131 -12.84 -26.98 -43.29
CA LEU A 131 -14.19 -26.60 -42.88
C LEU A 131 -15.21 -27.59 -43.41
N ILE A 132 -15.04 -28.06 -44.65
CA ILE A 132 -15.91 -29.06 -45.28
C ILE A 132 -15.85 -30.40 -44.52
N ASP A 133 -14.70 -30.78 -43.95
CA ASP A 133 -14.58 -31.98 -43.13
C ASP A 133 -15.47 -31.94 -41.88
N HIS A 134 -15.75 -30.75 -41.35
CA HIS A 134 -16.70 -30.53 -40.24
C HIS A 134 -18.17 -30.50 -40.67
N LEU A 135 -18.47 -30.67 -41.97
CA LEU A 135 -19.83 -30.65 -42.54
C LEU A 135 -20.23 -32.01 -43.12
N ARG A 136 -19.65 -33.09 -42.59
CA ARG A 136 -20.00 -34.47 -42.95
C ARG A 136 -21.12 -35.00 -42.07
N SER A 137 -21.82 -36.03 -42.54
CA SER A 137 -22.87 -36.72 -41.78
C SER A 137 -22.41 -37.12 -40.38
N GLY A 138 -23.23 -36.80 -39.38
CA GLY A 138 -22.92 -36.99 -37.95
C GLY A 138 -22.16 -35.82 -37.32
N SER A 139 -21.92 -34.73 -38.05
CA SER A 139 -21.45 -33.47 -37.46
C SER A 139 -22.56 -32.81 -36.66
N ILE A 140 -22.22 -32.31 -35.47
CA ILE A 140 -23.15 -31.52 -34.66
C ILE A 140 -23.71 -30.34 -35.47
N LEU A 141 -22.92 -29.74 -36.38
CA LEU A 141 -23.35 -28.59 -37.19
C LEU A 141 -24.52 -28.90 -38.12
N LEU A 142 -24.84 -30.17 -38.38
CA LEU A 142 -25.97 -30.58 -39.21
C LEU A 142 -27.13 -31.16 -38.37
N GLU A 143 -26.94 -31.31 -37.06
CA GLU A 143 -27.93 -31.91 -36.17
C GLU A 143 -28.92 -30.85 -35.65
N HIS A 144 -30.12 -30.86 -36.23
CA HIS A 144 -31.20 -29.95 -35.86
C HIS A 144 -32.40 -30.70 -35.27
N PRO A 145 -32.41 -31.03 -33.96
CA PRO A 145 -33.48 -31.82 -33.34
C PRO A 145 -34.81 -31.06 -33.22
N THR A 146 -34.79 -29.74 -33.35
CA THR A 146 -35.98 -28.88 -33.26
C THR A 146 -35.93 -27.79 -34.33
N LEU A 147 -37.09 -27.21 -34.66
CA LEU A 147 -37.22 -26.11 -35.62
C LEU A 147 -36.47 -24.84 -35.17
N ASN A 148 -36.29 -24.65 -33.86
CA ASN A 148 -35.57 -23.52 -33.29
C ASN A 148 -34.13 -23.88 -32.88
N SER A 149 -33.60 -25.02 -33.34
CA SER A 149 -32.23 -25.40 -33.04
C SER A 149 -31.24 -24.43 -33.69
N THR A 150 -30.22 -24.07 -32.94
CA THR A 150 -29.11 -23.24 -33.40
C THR A 150 -27.83 -23.78 -32.78
N ILE A 151 -26.77 -23.78 -33.57
CA ILE A 151 -25.42 -24.06 -33.10
C ILE A 151 -24.56 -22.88 -33.52
N SER A 152 -24.25 -22.03 -32.55
CA SER A 152 -23.42 -20.85 -32.72
C SER A 152 -22.21 -20.95 -31.80
N GLY A 153 -21.04 -20.58 -32.31
CA GLY A 153 -19.80 -20.65 -31.55
C GLY A 153 -18.57 -20.54 -32.43
N ILE A 154 -17.43 -20.88 -31.85
CA ILE A 154 -16.13 -20.83 -32.53
C ILE A 154 -15.77 -22.23 -33.01
N LEU A 155 -15.34 -22.36 -34.26
CA LEU A 155 -14.73 -23.57 -34.77
C LEU A 155 -13.25 -23.29 -35.08
N ILE A 156 -12.38 -24.25 -34.75
CA ILE A 156 -10.93 -24.13 -34.92
C ILE A 156 -10.46 -25.29 -35.78
N PHE A 157 -9.67 -25.00 -36.82
CA PHE A 157 -9.05 -26.00 -37.69
C PHE A 157 -7.76 -25.44 -38.30
N GLN A 158 -6.69 -26.24 -38.35
CA GLN A 158 -5.39 -25.88 -38.96
C GLN A 158 -4.88 -24.45 -38.65
N GLN A 159 -4.89 -24.04 -37.38
CA GLN A 159 -4.53 -22.67 -36.97
C GLN A 159 -5.35 -21.57 -37.68
N GLN A 160 -6.60 -21.87 -37.97
CA GLN A 160 -7.65 -20.93 -38.33
C GLN A 160 -8.78 -21.06 -37.32
N ALA A 161 -9.45 -19.94 -37.09
CA ALA A 161 -10.63 -19.90 -36.26
C ALA A 161 -11.73 -19.15 -37.00
N VAL A 162 -12.96 -19.58 -36.77
CA VAL A 162 -14.15 -18.99 -37.38
C VAL A 162 -15.22 -18.88 -36.31
N ILE A 163 -15.90 -17.74 -36.23
CA ILE A 163 -17.19 -17.67 -35.54
C ILE A 163 -18.24 -18.07 -36.57
N LEU A 164 -19.03 -19.08 -36.27
CA LEU A 164 -20.06 -19.59 -37.17
C LEU A 164 -21.40 -19.75 -36.48
N THR A 165 -22.44 -19.83 -37.29
CA THR A 165 -23.77 -20.25 -36.85
C THR A 165 -24.38 -21.20 -37.86
N SER A 166 -24.95 -22.29 -37.36
CA SER A 166 -25.72 -23.26 -38.10
C SER A 166 -27.19 -23.22 -37.69
N ARG A 167 -28.10 -23.12 -38.66
CA ARG A 167 -29.56 -23.12 -38.46
C ARG A 167 -30.30 -24.01 -39.47
N PRO A 168 -31.42 -24.63 -39.07
CA PRO A 168 -32.24 -25.41 -39.99
C PRO A 168 -32.95 -24.50 -41.00
N ILE A 169 -33.01 -24.95 -42.25
CA ILE A 169 -33.73 -24.25 -43.32
C ILE A 169 -35.22 -24.61 -43.24
N LEU A 170 -36.05 -23.58 -43.07
CA LEU A 170 -37.51 -23.64 -42.87
C LEU A 170 -38.24 -22.66 -43.79
N THR A 171 -39.56 -22.73 -43.78
CA THR A 171 -40.42 -21.76 -44.46
C THR A 171 -40.47 -20.43 -43.70
N ASN A 172 -41.06 -19.42 -44.33
CA ASN A 172 -41.33 -18.11 -43.70
C ASN A 172 -42.32 -18.16 -42.53
N TYR A 173 -43.04 -19.27 -42.36
CA TYR A 173 -43.92 -19.51 -41.22
C TYR A 173 -43.20 -20.23 -40.07
N MET A 174 -41.89 -20.47 -40.19
CA MET A 174 -41.10 -21.28 -39.25
C MET A 174 -41.70 -22.67 -39.05
N ASP A 175 -42.29 -23.22 -40.11
CA ASP A 175 -42.99 -24.50 -40.11
C ASP A 175 -42.45 -25.46 -41.18
N GLY A 176 -43.03 -26.65 -41.20
CA GLY A 176 -42.69 -27.68 -42.18
C GLY A 176 -41.43 -28.46 -41.81
N PRO A 177 -41.18 -29.59 -42.49
CA PRO A 177 -40.01 -30.39 -42.21
C PRO A 177 -38.75 -29.62 -42.59
N ILE A 178 -37.74 -29.66 -41.72
CA ILE A 178 -36.40 -29.13 -41.98
C ILE A 178 -35.91 -29.66 -43.35
N GLN A 179 -35.56 -28.76 -44.27
CA GLN A 179 -35.10 -29.12 -45.62
C GLN A 179 -33.58 -29.10 -45.78
N GLY A 180 -32.86 -28.76 -44.72
CA GLY A 180 -31.43 -28.61 -44.76
C GLY A 180 -30.91 -27.73 -43.65
N THR A 181 -29.67 -27.31 -43.82
CA THR A 181 -28.91 -26.47 -42.90
C THR A 181 -28.31 -25.30 -43.66
N LEU A 182 -28.44 -24.11 -43.10
CA LEU A 182 -27.69 -22.93 -43.48
C LEU A 182 -26.58 -22.71 -42.46
N LEU A 183 -25.34 -22.67 -42.95
CA LEU A 183 -24.17 -22.30 -42.17
C LEU A 183 -23.64 -20.97 -42.66
N ILE A 184 -23.42 -20.04 -41.73
CA ILE A 184 -22.80 -18.73 -41.98
C ILE A 184 -21.62 -18.58 -41.04
N GLY A 185 -20.56 -17.89 -41.46
CA GLY A 185 -19.47 -17.57 -40.56
C GLY A 185 -18.53 -16.46 -41.02
N ILE A 186 -17.72 -16.02 -40.07
CA ILE A 186 -16.68 -15.00 -40.21
C ILE A 186 -15.37 -15.55 -39.65
N TYR A 187 -14.26 -15.34 -40.38
CA TYR A 187 -12.95 -15.77 -39.93
C TYR A 187 -12.43 -14.84 -38.83
N LEU A 188 -11.93 -15.43 -37.75
CA LEU A 188 -11.18 -14.73 -36.71
C LEU A 188 -9.74 -14.53 -37.18
N ASN A 189 -9.52 -13.44 -37.90
CA ASN A 189 -8.20 -12.97 -38.32
C ASN A 189 -7.80 -11.71 -37.53
N ASP A 190 -6.58 -11.21 -37.77
CA ASP A 190 -6.07 -10.02 -37.08
C ASP A 190 -6.98 -8.78 -37.22
N GLU A 191 -7.73 -8.69 -38.32
CA GLU A 191 -8.64 -7.59 -38.57
C GLU A 191 -9.92 -7.68 -37.73
N GLU A 192 -10.55 -8.86 -37.67
CA GLU A 192 -11.73 -9.07 -36.84
C GLU A 192 -11.40 -8.83 -35.36
N ILE A 193 -10.21 -9.27 -34.93
CA ILE A 193 -9.68 -8.94 -33.60
C ILE A 193 -9.48 -7.44 -33.42
N ASN A 194 -9.04 -6.73 -34.46
CA ASN A 194 -8.88 -5.28 -34.43
C ASN A 194 -10.23 -4.55 -34.36
N GLU A 195 -11.27 -4.99 -35.05
CA GLU A 195 -12.62 -4.42 -34.96
C GLU A 195 -13.22 -4.58 -33.55
N ILE A 196 -13.06 -5.77 -32.95
CA ILE A 196 -13.46 -6.02 -31.56
C ILE A 196 -12.63 -5.13 -30.61
N SER A 197 -11.33 -4.97 -30.87
CA SER A 197 -10.44 -4.09 -30.10
C SER A 197 -10.88 -2.63 -30.17
N LEU A 198 -11.26 -2.12 -31.35
CA LEU A 198 -11.77 -0.76 -31.55
C LEU A 198 -13.09 -0.54 -30.82
N THR A 199 -14.03 -1.48 -30.94
CA THR A 199 -15.36 -1.41 -30.31
C THR A 199 -15.27 -1.47 -28.80
N THR A 200 -14.39 -2.34 -28.26
CA THR A 200 -14.21 -2.49 -26.82
C THR A 200 -13.27 -1.45 -26.21
N GLN A 201 -12.46 -0.77 -27.04
CA GLN A 201 -11.35 0.09 -26.63
C GLN A 201 -10.31 -0.65 -25.76
N LEU A 202 -10.09 -1.93 -26.05
CA LEU A 202 -9.15 -2.79 -25.34
C LEU A 202 -8.15 -3.37 -26.31
N SER A 203 -6.89 -3.46 -25.89
CA SER A 203 -5.90 -4.25 -26.63
C SER A 203 -6.29 -5.73 -26.53
N ILE A 204 -6.46 -6.39 -27.66
CA ILE A 204 -6.77 -7.82 -27.74
C ILE A 204 -5.69 -8.48 -28.59
N GLN A 205 -5.07 -9.50 -28.03
CA GLN A 205 -4.18 -10.40 -28.74
C GLN A 205 -4.82 -11.79 -28.74
N PHE A 206 -4.63 -12.48 -29.86
CA PHE A 206 -5.23 -13.76 -30.17
C PHE A 206 -4.12 -14.72 -30.56
N GLU A 207 -4.08 -15.89 -29.93
CA GLU A 207 -3.12 -16.94 -30.24
C GLU A 207 -3.78 -18.31 -30.13
N PHE A 208 -3.33 -19.25 -30.96
CA PHE A 208 -3.71 -20.66 -30.85
C PHE A 208 -2.90 -21.35 -29.75
N ILE A 209 -3.56 -22.20 -28.96
CA ILE A 209 -2.94 -22.87 -27.81
C ILE A 209 -1.91 -23.91 -28.25
N ASP A 210 -2.09 -24.53 -29.42
CA ASP A 210 -1.19 -25.53 -30.00
C ASP A 210 -0.06 -24.93 -30.84
N ASN A 211 0.02 -23.59 -30.95
CA ASN A 211 1.08 -22.89 -31.67
C ASN A 211 2.47 -23.29 -31.09
N PRO A 212 3.37 -23.93 -31.87
CA PRO A 212 4.68 -24.36 -31.37
C PRO A 212 5.60 -23.20 -30.95
N GLN A 213 5.34 -21.99 -31.46
CA GLN A 213 6.11 -20.78 -31.16
C GLN A 213 5.43 -19.88 -30.12
N LEU A 214 4.44 -20.42 -29.38
CA LEU A 214 3.69 -19.65 -28.40
C LEU A 214 4.62 -19.06 -27.31
N PRO A 215 4.56 -17.75 -27.04
CA PRO A 215 5.43 -17.11 -26.06
C PRO A 215 5.27 -17.67 -24.64
N LYS A 216 6.34 -17.59 -23.84
CA LYS A 216 6.40 -18.23 -22.50
C LYS A 216 5.34 -17.72 -21.52
N ASP A 217 4.93 -16.47 -21.63
CA ASP A 217 3.89 -15.88 -20.78
C ASP A 217 2.53 -16.54 -21.02
N TYR A 218 2.18 -16.82 -22.28
CA TYR A 218 0.97 -17.56 -22.64
C TYR A 218 1.03 -19.00 -22.14
N GLN A 219 2.15 -19.71 -22.31
CA GLN A 219 2.31 -21.08 -21.80
C GLN A 219 2.07 -21.17 -20.28
N GLN A 220 2.60 -20.20 -19.52
CA GLN A 220 2.37 -20.13 -18.09
C GLN A 220 0.90 -19.83 -17.77
N ALA A 221 0.25 -18.93 -18.52
CA ALA A 221 -1.17 -18.63 -18.33
C ALA A 221 -2.05 -19.86 -18.59
N ILE A 222 -1.80 -20.60 -19.68
CA ILE A 222 -2.50 -21.85 -20.02
C ILE A 222 -2.42 -22.86 -18.87
N SER A 223 -1.24 -23.01 -18.25
CA SER A 223 -1.07 -23.94 -17.12
C SER A 223 -1.88 -23.60 -15.86
N LEU A 224 -2.30 -22.33 -15.74
CA LEU A 224 -3.07 -21.81 -14.60
C LEU A 224 -4.57 -21.72 -14.89
N LEU A 225 -4.94 -21.67 -16.17
CA LEU A 225 -6.33 -21.65 -16.62
C LEU A 225 -7.00 -22.98 -16.30
N SER A 226 -8.22 -22.91 -15.79
CA SER A 226 -9.05 -24.07 -15.48
C SER A 226 -10.51 -23.66 -15.45
N GLU A 227 -11.44 -24.62 -15.42
CA GLU A 227 -12.88 -24.29 -15.34
C GLU A 227 -13.24 -23.48 -14.08
N LYS A 228 -12.50 -23.65 -12.98
CA LYS A 228 -12.68 -22.86 -11.75
C LYS A 228 -12.02 -21.49 -11.80
N ASN A 229 -10.97 -21.35 -12.62
CA ASN A 229 -10.22 -20.12 -12.80
C ASN A 229 -10.12 -19.81 -14.31
N PRO A 230 -11.22 -19.34 -14.93
CA PRO A 230 -11.26 -19.11 -16.38
C PRO A 230 -10.47 -17.86 -16.80
N ILE A 231 -10.09 -17.00 -15.86
CA ILE A 231 -9.35 -15.77 -16.10
C ILE A 231 -8.10 -15.75 -15.24
N VAL A 232 -6.94 -15.55 -15.87
CA VAL A 232 -5.64 -15.44 -15.21
C VAL A 232 -5.10 -14.02 -15.39
N VAL A 233 -4.83 -13.32 -14.28
CA VAL A 233 -4.28 -11.96 -14.30
C VAL A 233 -2.89 -11.96 -13.70
N ARG A 234 -1.92 -11.40 -14.41
CA ARG A 234 -0.51 -11.38 -13.98
C ARG A 234 0.19 -10.10 -14.42
N PRO A 235 1.17 -9.61 -13.64
CA PRO A 235 2.05 -8.54 -14.11
C PRO A 235 2.97 -9.08 -15.20
N LEU A 236 2.98 -8.43 -16.38
CA LEU A 236 3.94 -8.75 -17.43
C LEU A 236 5.30 -8.12 -17.08
N ASN A 237 5.28 -6.89 -16.59
CA ASN A 237 6.45 -6.14 -16.15
C ASN A 237 6.04 -5.01 -15.17
N THR A 238 6.91 -4.02 -14.97
CA THR A 238 6.65 -2.88 -14.08
C THR A 238 5.65 -1.87 -14.65
N THR A 239 5.36 -1.91 -15.95
CA THR A 239 4.50 -0.94 -16.65
C THR A 239 3.19 -1.54 -17.17
N PHE A 240 3.10 -2.85 -17.35
CA PHE A 240 1.93 -3.55 -17.89
C PHE A 240 1.49 -4.72 -17.00
N VAL A 241 0.17 -4.86 -16.88
CA VAL A 241 -0.52 -6.02 -16.34
C VAL A 241 -1.35 -6.63 -17.45
N VAL A 242 -1.38 -7.96 -17.50
CA VAL A 242 -2.01 -8.72 -18.58
C VAL A 242 -3.06 -9.66 -18.01
N GLY A 243 -4.16 -9.80 -18.75
CA GLY A 243 -5.21 -10.78 -18.50
C GLY A 243 -5.24 -11.81 -19.60
N TYR A 244 -5.47 -13.07 -19.24
CA TYR A 244 -5.62 -14.18 -20.17
C TYR A 244 -6.94 -14.90 -19.92
N THR A 245 -7.57 -15.36 -21.00
CA THR A 245 -8.70 -16.29 -20.97
C THR A 245 -8.60 -17.25 -22.14
N ALA A 246 -9.09 -18.47 -21.97
CA ALA A 246 -9.23 -19.42 -23.09
C ALA A 246 -10.67 -19.39 -23.63
N LEU A 247 -10.82 -19.44 -24.94
CA LEU A 247 -12.12 -19.62 -25.59
C LEU A 247 -12.28 -21.10 -25.96
N LYS A 248 -13.48 -21.63 -25.70
CA LYS A 248 -13.86 -22.98 -26.10
C LYS A 248 -14.46 -22.95 -27.50
N ASP A 249 -14.16 -23.97 -28.28
CA ASP A 249 -14.81 -24.21 -29.56
C ASP A 249 -16.19 -24.85 -29.39
N ILE A 250 -16.89 -25.09 -30.50
CA ILE A 250 -18.20 -25.76 -30.54
C ILE A 250 -18.16 -27.21 -30.04
N TYR A 251 -16.98 -27.82 -29.90
CA TYR A 251 -16.77 -29.15 -29.33
C TYR A 251 -16.39 -29.10 -27.83
N GLY A 252 -16.33 -27.90 -27.23
CA GLY A 252 -15.99 -27.68 -25.84
C GLY A 252 -14.48 -27.68 -25.55
N GLN A 253 -13.63 -27.75 -26.58
CA GLN A 253 -12.18 -27.77 -26.46
C GLN A 253 -11.62 -26.34 -26.48
N SER A 254 -10.68 -26.05 -25.58
CA SER A 254 -9.97 -24.77 -25.60
C SER A 254 -8.85 -24.81 -26.65
N GLY A 255 -9.04 -24.14 -27.78
CA GLY A 255 -8.01 -24.02 -28.82
C GLY A 255 -7.45 -22.61 -29.00
N ILE A 256 -8.08 -21.59 -28.41
CA ILE A 256 -7.65 -20.19 -28.49
C ILE A 256 -7.40 -19.64 -27.09
N ILE A 257 -6.34 -18.86 -26.96
CA ILE A 257 -6.09 -18.01 -25.80
C ILE A 257 -6.12 -16.54 -26.22
N LEU A 258 -6.95 -15.77 -25.52
CA LEU A 258 -6.99 -14.32 -25.65
C LEU A 258 -6.15 -13.69 -24.56
N ARG A 259 -5.48 -12.59 -24.91
CA ARG A 259 -4.75 -11.74 -23.98
C ARG A 259 -5.19 -10.29 -24.12
N THR A 260 -5.31 -9.59 -23.00
CA THR A 260 -5.47 -8.13 -22.99
C THR A 260 -4.38 -7.46 -22.15
N ASP A 261 -3.84 -6.37 -22.68
CA ASP A 261 -2.76 -5.61 -22.08
C ASP A 261 -3.32 -4.32 -21.48
N SER A 262 -3.07 -4.09 -20.19
CA SER A 262 -3.44 -2.85 -19.53
C SER A 262 -2.21 -2.16 -18.93
N PRO A 263 -2.05 -0.84 -19.17
CA PRO A 263 -0.99 -0.08 -18.53
C PRO A 263 -1.25 0.00 -17.01
N ARG A 264 -0.20 -0.17 -16.21
CA ARG A 264 -0.21 0.00 -14.76
C ARG A 264 -0.22 1.48 -14.34
N SER A 265 -0.80 2.36 -15.16
CA SER A 265 -0.87 3.80 -14.91
C SER A 265 -1.66 4.10 -13.64
N THR A 266 -2.72 3.33 -13.35
CA THR A 266 -3.50 3.42 -12.10
C THR A 266 -2.65 3.05 -10.87
N ALA A 267 -1.82 2.01 -10.98
CA ALA A 267 -0.87 1.64 -9.93
C ALA A 267 0.19 2.72 -9.72
N ILE A 268 0.75 3.28 -10.80
CA ILE A 268 1.76 4.35 -10.74
C ILE A 268 1.16 5.62 -10.12
N LEU A 269 -0.04 6.03 -10.55
CA LEU A 269 -0.77 7.16 -9.97
C LEU A 269 -1.08 6.92 -8.48
N GLY A 270 -1.51 5.71 -8.12
CA GLY A 270 -1.76 5.32 -6.73
C GLY A 270 -0.51 5.37 -5.86
N GLN A 271 0.63 4.87 -6.35
CA GLN A 271 1.92 4.97 -5.66
C GLN A 271 2.36 6.42 -5.46
N ASN A 272 2.25 7.25 -6.50
CA ASN A 272 2.62 8.66 -6.42
C ASN A 272 1.74 9.43 -5.42
N ALA A 273 0.43 9.24 -5.47
CA ALA A 273 -0.51 9.86 -4.53
C ALA A 273 -0.21 9.43 -3.08
N MET A 274 0.12 8.16 -2.87
CA MET A 274 0.48 7.66 -1.54
C MET A 274 1.80 8.22 -1.02
N ILE A 275 2.83 8.32 -1.88
CA ILE A 275 4.11 8.94 -1.51
C ILE A 275 3.90 10.41 -1.14
N GLN A 276 3.12 11.15 -1.92
CA GLN A 276 2.78 12.54 -1.59
C GLN A 276 2.07 12.64 -0.24
N PHE A 277 1.10 11.76 0.02
CA PHE A 277 0.40 11.69 1.31
C PHE A 277 1.35 11.38 2.47
N LEU A 278 2.27 10.42 2.30
CA LEU A 278 3.29 10.09 3.30
C LEU A 278 4.23 11.27 3.57
N VAL A 279 4.67 11.98 2.54
CA VAL A 279 5.52 13.18 2.68
C VAL A 279 4.79 14.26 3.49
N ILE A 280 3.51 14.50 3.21
CA ILE A 280 2.69 15.45 3.97
C ILE A 280 2.58 15.01 5.43
N ILE A 281 2.27 13.73 5.70
CA ILE A 281 2.19 13.19 7.07
C ILE A 281 3.50 13.34 7.82
N VAL A 282 4.63 12.96 7.20
CA VAL A 282 5.95 13.09 7.82
C VAL A 282 6.25 14.55 8.10
N GLY A 283 5.92 15.47 7.18
CA GLY A 283 6.03 16.90 7.38
C GLY A 283 5.26 17.39 8.62
N VAL A 284 4.00 16.96 8.77
CA VAL A 284 3.17 17.27 9.96
C VAL A 284 3.80 16.71 11.23
N ILE A 285 4.27 15.46 11.22
CA ILE A 285 4.93 14.82 12.38
C ILE A 285 6.16 15.62 12.80
N VAL A 286 6.98 16.08 11.85
CA VAL A 286 8.18 16.88 12.11
C VAL A 286 7.81 18.24 12.70
N VAL A 287 6.82 18.94 12.14
CA VAL A 287 6.35 20.24 12.64
C VAL A 287 5.83 20.12 14.07
N VAL A 288 4.97 19.12 14.35
CA VAL A 288 4.42 18.87 15.68
C VAL A 288 5.53 18.50 16.67
N SER A 289 6.47 17.64 16.27
CA SER A 289 7.60 17.23 17.12
C SER A 289 8.51 18.41 17.46
N CYS A 290 8.77 19.29 16.49
CA CYS A 290 9.52 20.52 16.71
C CYS A 290 8.80 21.44 17.72
N ALA A 291 7.49 21.64 17.54
CA ALA A 291 6.67 22.41 18.48
C ALA A 291 6.73 21.83 19.90
N ILE A 292 6.61 20.51 20.06
CA ILE A 292 6.72 19.83 21.36
C ILE A 292 8.10 20.08 21.99
N VAL A 293 9.20 19.91 21.24
CA VAL A 293 10.56 20.15 21.76
C VAL A 293 10.72 21.60 22.24
N LEU A 294 10.23 22.58 21.47
CA LEU A 294 10.29 23.99 21.84
C LEU A 294 9.45 24.30 23.09
N LEU A 295 8.25 23.72 23.19
CA LEU A 295 7.39 23.86 24.37
C LEU A 295 8.02 23.23 25.62
N VAL A 296 8.56 22.02 25.51
CA VAL A 296 9.22 21.34 26.64
C VAL A 296 10.47 22.10 27.08
N ASP A 297 11.27 22.62 26.15
CA ASP A 297 12.43 23.43 26.50
C ASP A 297 12.04 24.73 27.22
N ARG A 298 11.00 25.41 26.72
CA ARG A 298 10.52 26.68 27.29
C ARG A 298 9.79 26.49 28.63
N ILE A 299 8.97 25.46 28.78
CA ILE A 299 8.11 25.26 29.96
C ILE A 299 8.88 24.57 31.08
N ILE A 300 9.70 23.55 30.77
CA ILE A 300 10.31 22.68 31.78
C ILE A 300 11.83 22.89 31.84
N ILE A 301 12.54 22.63 30.75
CA ILE A 301 14.01 22.45 30.80
C ILE A 301 14.73 23.77 31.13
N SER A 302 14.31 24.89 30.53
CA SER A 302 14.92 26.20 30.80
C SER A 302 14.74 26.63 32.26
N ARG A 303 13.56 26.38 32.85
CA ARG A 303 13.27 26.66 34.26
C ARG A 303 14.10 25.78 35.20
N LEU A 304 14.22 24.48 34.91
CA LEU A 304 15.10 23.58 35.67
C LEU A 304 16.58 23.99 35.56
N ASN A 305 17.05 24.42 34.40
CA ASN A 305 18.42 24.90 34.24
C ASN A 305 18.67 26.20 35.03
N ARG A 306 17.69 27.11 35.09
CA ARG A 306 17.77 28.33 35.90
C ARG A 306 17.83 27.99 37.39
N LEU A 307 16.94 27.11 37.86
CA LEU A 307 16.92 26.60 39.23
C LEU A 307 18.28 25.97 39.61
N LYS A 308 18.81 25.09 38.74
CA LYS A 308 20.13 24.48 38.93
C LYS A 308 21.25 25.52 39.08
N LYS A 309 21.29 26.55 38.24
CA LYS A 309 22.32 27.61 38.30
C LYS A 309 22.24 28.42 39.59
N GLN A 310 21.03 28.74 40.05
CA GLN A 310 20.81 29.48 41.30
C GLN A 310 21.25 28.67 42.52
N ILE A 311 20.92 27.38 42.58
CA ILE A 311 21.36 26.50 43.68
C ILE A 311 22.87 26.33 43.68
N LYS A 312 23.47 26.11 42.49
CA LYS A 312 24.92 25.93 42.36
C LYS A 312 25.68 27.18 42.87
N SER A 313 25.24 28.38 42.48
CA SER A 313 25.87 29.63 42.93
C SER A 313 25.72 29.87 44.44
N ILE A 314 24.54 29.60 45.02
CA ILE A 314 24.34 29.67 46.48
C ILE A 314 25.28 28.71 47.22
N GLY A 315 25.42 27.47 46.73
CA GLY A 315 26.31 26.48 47.32
C GLY A 315 27.80 26.82 47.21
N GLU A 316 28.26 27.32 46.06
CA GLU A 316 29.66 27.71 45.84
C GLU A 316 30.05 28.95 46.67
N LEU A 317 29.14 29.93 46.81
CA LEU A 317 29.37 31.14 47.61
C LEU A 317 29.14 30.92 49.12
N LYS A 318 28.60 29.75 49.52
CA LYS A 318 28.14 29.45 50.88
C LYS A 318 27.20 30.51 51.48
N ASP A 319 26.52 31.27 50.63
CA ASP A 319 25.58 32.30 51.07
C ASP A 319 24.18 31.70 51.22
N PHE A 320 23.96 30.97 52.31
CA PHE A 320 22.67 30.33 52.61
C PHE A 320 21.57 31.33 53.01
N SER A 321 21.89 32.62 53.12
CA SER A 321 20.88 33.67 53.32
C SER A 321 20.12 34.00 52.02
N SER A 322 20.76 33.75 50.87
CA SER A 322 20.12 33.85 49.57
C SER A 322 19.00 32.82 49.38
N ARG A 323 18.00 33.16 48.56
CA ARG A 323 16.86 32.28 48.23
C ARG A 323 16.71 32.13 46.73
N VAL A 324 16.19 30.97 46.33
CA VAL A 324 15.89 30.70 44.93
C VAL A 324 14.57 31.36 44.54
N LYS A 325 14.58 32.10 43.43
CA LYS A 325 13.42 32.85 42.92
C LYS A 325 12.49 31.94 42.12
N SER A 326 11.24 31.79 42.57
CA SER A 326 10.19 31.12 41.80
C SER A 326 9.67 31.98 40.65
N SER A 327 9.19 31.37 39.57
CA SER A 327 8.57 32.09 38.45
C SER A 327 7.09 32.44 38.66
N GLY A 328 6.52 32.16 39.85
CA GLY A 328 5.15 32.54 40.23
C GLY A 328 4.03 31.69 39.63
N ARG A 329 4.31 30.49 39.12
CA ARG A 329 3.29 29.54 38.63
C ARG A 329 3.00 28.48 39.69
N ASN A 330 1.81 27.89 39.66
CA ASN A 330 1.47 26.79 40.57
C ASN A 330 1.76 25.46 39.87
N ASP A 331 3.02 25.00 39.93
CA ASP A 331 3.50 23.77 39.31
C ASP A 331 4.53 23.04 40.20
N GLU A 332 4.86 21.79 39.86
CA GLU A 332 5.79 20.94 40.60
C GLU A 332 7.18 21.57 40.73
N ILE A 333 7.60 22.38 39.75
CA ILE A 333 8.87 23.13 39.81
C ILE A 333 8.82 24.19 40.90
N THR A 334 7.67 24.82 41.11
CA THR A 334 7.47 25.83 42.14
C THR A 334 7.41 25.20 43.53
N LEU A 335 6.73 24.06 43.67
CA LEU A 335 6.76 23.27 44.91
C LEU A 335 8.20 22.86 45.25
N LEU A 336 8.97 22.35 44.27
CA LEU A 336 10.38 22.02 44.47
C LEU A 336 11.21 23.25 44.90
N THR A 337 10.92 24.42 44.32
CA THR A 337 11.60 25.67 44.72
C THR A 337 11.32 26.04 46.17
N GLN A 338 10.08 25.83 46.64
CA GLN A 338 9.69 26.06 48.04
C GLN A 338 10.44 25.12 48.99
N THR A 339 10.43 23.82 48.72
CA THR A 339 11.16 22.82 49.52
C THR A 339 12.66 23.11 49.58
N ILE A 340 13.26 23.58 48.49
CA ILE A 340 14.69 23.96 48.47
C ILE A 340 14.94 25.20 49.34
N ASN A 341 14.04 26.18 49.33
CA ASN A 341 14.16 27.37 50.18
C ASN A 341 14.00 27.05 51.67
N GLU A 342 13.16 26.06 52.02
CA GLU A 342 13.05 25.54 53.40
C GLU A 342 14.35 24.88 53.85
N MET A 343 14.98 24.06 52.99
CA MET A 343 16.28 23.47 53.27
C MET A 343 17.38 24.55 53.45
N LEU A 344 17.40 25.58 52.59
CA LEU A 344 18.35 26.70 52.73
C LEU A 344 18.16 27.47 54.04
N LEU A 345 16.92 27.61 54.50
CA LEU A 345 16.62 28.21 55.80
C LEU A 345 17.21 27.38 56.95
N GLN A 346 17.05 26.05 56.92
CA GLN A 346 17.65 25.17 57.93
C GLN A 346 19.18 25.23 57.92
N LEU A 347 19.82 25.27 56.73
CA LEU A 347 21.27 25.43 56.62
C LEU A 347 21.75 26.77 57.17
N GLN A 348 21.03 27.86 56.89
CA GLN A 348 21.33 29.18 57.44
C GLN A 348 21.25 29.16 58.97
N GLN A 349 20.18 28.58 59.54
CA GLN A 349 20.04 28.46 60.99
C GLN A 349 21.15 27.62 61.62
N SER A 350 21.54 26.52 60.95
CA SER A 350 22.67 25.69 61.42
C SER A 350 23.99 26.43 61.38
N GLN A 351 24.25 27.26 60.35
CA GLN A 351 25.47 28.06 60.26
C GLN A 351 25.51 29.13 61.36
N VAL A 352 24.39 29.83 61.59
CA VAL A 352 24.29 30.81 62.69
C VAL A 352 24.55 30.16 64.04
N LYS A 353 23.95 28.99 64.29
CA LYS A 353 24.16 28.24 65.53
C LYS A 353 25.62 27.79 65.70
N LEU A 354 26.28 27.36 64.61
CA LEU A 354 27.71 27.03 64.63
C LEU A 354 28.56 28.26 64.94
N ASP A 355 28.27 29.41 64.33
CA ASP A 355 29.01 30.65 64.55
C ASP A 355 28.81 31.17 66.00
N GLU A 356 27.60 31.08 66.55
CA GLU A 356 27.30 31.39 67.95
C GLU A 356 28.04 30.45 68.91
N THR A 357 28.04 29.14 68.61
CA THR A 357 28.77 28.15 69.42
C THR A 357 30.28 28.44 69.37
N HIS A 358 30.82 28.80 68.21
CA HIS A 358 32.22 29.15 68.03
C HIS A 358 32.59 30.43 68.79
N ARG A 359 31.75 31.48 68.75
CA ARG A 359 31.93 32.69 69.55
C ARG A 359 31.84 32.43 71.05
N SER A 360 30.92 31.57 71.49
CA SER A 360 30.78 31.19 72.90
C SER A 360 31.98 30.39 73.39
N LEU A 361 32.51 29.47 72.58
CA LEU A 361 33.76 28.76 72.84
C LEU A 361 34.94 29.73 72.94
N GLN A 362 35.08 30.66 71.98
CA GLN A 362 36.13 31.69 72.02
C GLN A 362 36.04 32.58 73.26
N GLY A 363 34.84 33.07 73.60
CA GLY A 363 34.63 33.86 74.82
C GLY A 363 34.92 33.06 76.09
N SER A 364 34.58 31.76 76.10
CA SER A 364 34.91 30.85 77.20
C SER A 364 36.42 30.61 77.32
N THR A 365 37.13 30.44 76.20
CA THR A 365 38.60 30.32 76.19
C THR A 365 39.28 31.62 76.64
N ASP A 366 38.80 32.79 76.21
CA ASP A 366 39.34 34.10 76.62
C ASP A 366 39.11 34.35 78.12
N ALA A 367 37.92 34.00 78.63
CA ALA A 367 37.63 34.06 80.05
C ALA A 367 38.52 33.10 80.85
N LEU A 368 38.77 31.89 80.33
CA LEU A 368 39.72 30.95 80.93
C LEU A 368 41.14 31.53 80.96
N MET A 369 41.61 32.13 79.86
CA MET A 369 42.93 32.77 79.79
C MET A 369 43.06 33.91 80.81
N LYS A 370 42.05 34.77 80.94
CA LYS A 370 42.03 35.81 81.99
C LYS A 370 42.12 35.22 83.40
N LYS A 371 41.38 34.13 83.66
CA LYS A 371 41.42 33.45 84.96
C LYS A 371 42.80 32.84 85.25
N VAL A 372 43.45 32.28 84.22
CA VAL A 372 44.83 31.79 84.30
C VAL A 372 45.80 32.93 84.61
N ASP A 373 45.66 34.08 83.96
CA ASP A 373 46.48 35.27 84.22
C ASP A 373 46.26 35.84 85.64
N GLU A 374 45.01 35.88 86.11
CA GLU A 374 44.68 36.27 87.49
C GLU A 374 45.31 35.31 88.50
N LEU A 375 45.24 34.01 88.25
CA LEU A 375 45.90 33.00 89.10
C LEU A 375 47.42 33.16 89.08
N GLN A 376 48.03 33.50 87.94
CA GLN A 376 49.47 33.81 87.87
C GLN A 376 49.83 35.09 88.65
N ARG A 377 49.03 36.15 88.54
CA ARG A 377 49.22 37.39 89.33
C ARG A 377 49.03 37.13 90.82
N PHE A 378 47.99 36.40 91.21
CA PHE A 378 47.75 36.00 92.59
C PHE A 378 48.90 35.18 93.15
N LYS A 379 49.42 34.22 92.36
CA LYS A 379 50.63 33.47 92.71
C LYS A 379 51.84 34.40 92.91
N LYS A 380 52.06 35.37 92.01
CA LYS A 380 53.15 36.35 92.13
C LYS A 380 53.02 37.22 93.38
N VAL A 381 51.83 37.74 93.68
CA VAL A 381 51.55 38.54 94.88
C VAL A 381 51.73 37.70 96.15
N THR A 382 51.32 36.43 96.13
CA THR A 382 51.49 35.51 97.26
C THR A 382 52.98 35.25 97.52
N ILE A 383 53.77 35.02 96.47
CA ILE A 383 55.23 34.89 96.56
C ILE A 383 55.89 36.17 97.08
N GLU A 384 55.47 37.36 96.62
CA GLU A 384 55.96 38.65 97.14
C GLU A 384 55.60 38.87 98.61
N ARG A 385 54.39 38.48 99.03
CA ARG A 385 53.98 38.51 100.45
C ARG A 385 54.81 37.57 101.30
N GLU A 386 55.05 36.34 100.85
CA GLU A 386 55.93 35.42 101.56
C GLU A 386 57.36 35.94 101.66
N MET A 387 57.90 36.53 100.58
CA MET A 387 59.23 37.17 100.63
C MET A 387 59.28 38.35 101.60
N LYS A 388 58.28 39.23 101.62
CA LYS A 388 58.19 40.31 102.62
C LYS A 388 58.05 39.79 104.04
N MET A 389 57.34 38.69 104.26
CA MET A 389 57.24 38.02 105.57
C MET A 389 58.57 37.42 106.01
N ILE A 390 59.36 36.87 105.09
CA ILE A 390 60.72 36.41 105.35
C ILE A 390 61.61 37.60 105.73
N GLU A 391 61.51 38.72 105.00
CA GLU A 391 62.24 39.96 105.30
C GLU A 391 61.84 40.56 106.65
N LEU A 392 60.54 40.58 106.99
CA LEU A 392 60.02 41.02 108.28
C LEU A 392 60.53 40.14 109.43
N LYS A 393 60.54 38.81 109.25
CA LYS A 393 61.13 37.88 110.22
C LYS A 393 62.62 38.15 110.42
N LYS A 394 63.35 38.49 109.35
CA LYS A 394 64.75 38.88 109.40
C LYS A 394 64.95 40.18 110.20
N ARG A 395 64.09 41.18 109.99
CA ARG A 395 64.12 42.49 110.66
C ARG A 395 63.69 42.42 112.13
N ILE A 396 62.74 41.53 112.47
CA ILE A 396 62.38 41.20 113.86
C ILE A 396 63.56 40.52 114.56
N ASN A 397 64.29 39.63 113.89
CA ASN A 397 65.51 39.03 114.45
C ASN A 397 66.65 40.07 114.64
N GLU A 398 66.81 41.03 113.73
CA GLU A 398 67.78 42.13 113.89
C GLU A 398 67.41 43.09 115.05
N LEU A 399 66.12 43.35 115.27
CA LEU A 399 65.63 44.14 116.39
C LEU A 399 65.70 43.38 117.72
N ALA A 400 65.48 42.06 117.72
CA ALA A 400 65.68 41.20 118.89
C ALA A 400 67.17 41.09 119.30
N GLY A 401 68.09 41.23 118.34
CA GLY A 401 69.54 41.29 118.60
C GLY A 401 70.03 42.57 119.28
N LYS A 402 69.27 43.68 119.25
CA LYS A 402 69.62 44.96 119.88
C LYS A 402 69.12 45.12 121.32
N VAL A 403 68.41 44.13 121.88
CA VAL A 403 67.82 44.17 123.24
C VAL A 403 68.54 43.21 124.22
N LYS A 404 69.62 42.56 123.80
CA LYS A 404 70.54 41.84 124.70
C LYS A 404 71.92 42.51 124.65
N SER A 405 72.03 43.62 125.35
CA SER A 405 73.25 43.97 126.10
C SER A 405 73.44 43.01 127.26
#